data_AF-A0A7I7JSV2-F1
#
_entry.id   AF-A0A7I7JSV2-F1
#
_cell.length_a   1.000
_cell.length_b   1.000
_cell.length_c   1.000
_cell.angle_alpha   90.00
_cell.angle_beta   90.00
_cell.angle_gamma   90.00
#
_symmetry.space_group_name_H-M   'P 1'
#
loop_
_entity.id
_entity.type
_entity.pdbx_description
1 polymer ?
#
loop_
_entity_poly.entity_id
_entity_poly.type
_entity_poly.pdbx_seq_one_letter_code
_entity_poly.pdbx_strand_id
1 'polypeptide(L)' 'MTAFSAGMLIADVVFLAVVIGVVVGIVFLVKAKSKPAGQSAVPPAWYPDPADPELLRYFDGQSWTGATRPRRAPPGS' A
#
# COMPACT_ATOMS: atom_id res chain seq x y z
N MET A 1 -19.32 -38.06 35.33
CA MET A 1 -18.55 -36.81 35.49
C MET A 1 -17.99 -36.34 34.13
N THR A 2 -18.82 -36.25 33.08
CA THR A 2 -18.38 -36.02 31.68
C THR A 2 -19.04 -34.81 31.01
N ALA A 3 -20.08 -34.23 31.62
CA ALA A 3 -20.82 -33.10 31.05
C ALA A 3 -20.04 -31.77 31.16
N PHE A 4 -19.29 -31.56 32.25
CA PHE A 4 -18.47 -30.36 32.46
C PHE A 4 -17.31 -30.24 31.46
N SER A 5 -16.70 -31.37 31.05
CA SER A 5 -15.61 -31.37 30.06
C SER A 5 -16.10 -31.13 28.65
N ALA A 6 -17.28 -31.65 28.27
CA ALA A 6 -17.83 -31.46 26.93
C ALA A 6 -18.24 -29.99 26.69
N GLY A 7 -18.91 -29.36 27.66
CA GLY A 7 -19.28 -27.94 27.56
C GLY A 7 -18.08 -27.00 27.47
N MET A 8 -17.01 -27.29 28.22
CA MET A 8 -15.78 -26.50 28.20
C MET A 8 -15.02 -26.64 26.88
N LEU A 9 -14.98 -27.84 26.27
CA LEU A 9 -14.39 -28.04 24.94
C LEU A 9 -15.18 -27.31 23.84
N ILE A 10 -16.51 -27.33 23.91
CA ILE A 10 -17.35 -26.58 22.95
C ILE A 10 -17.10 -25.07 23.11
N ALA A 11 -17.02 -24.57 24.34
CA ALA A 11 -16.76 -23.15 24.59
C ALA A 11 -15.38 -22.72 24.07
N ASP A 12 -14.35 -23.55 24.23
CA ASP A 12 -13.00 -23.29 23.73
C ASP A 12 -12.95 -23.26 22.20
N VAL A 13 -13.58 -24.24 21.54
CA VAL A 13 -13.66 -24.29 20.06
C VAL A 13 -14.40 -23.07 19.51
N VAL A 14 -15.50 -22.66 20.15
CA VAL A 14 -16.24 -21.46 19.75
C VAL A 14 -15.40 -20.21 19.95
N PHE A 15 -14.70 -20.11 21.09
CA PHE A 15 -13.82 -18.99 21.38
C PHE A 15 -12.68 -18.88 20.35
N LEU A 16 -12.04 -20.01 20.01
CA LEU A 16 -10.99 -20.07 19.00
C LEU A 16 -11.50 -19.64 17.62
N ALA A 17 -12.69 -20.11 17.22
CA ALA A 17 -13.31 -19.74 15.95
C ALA A 17 -13.59 -18.22 15.87
N VAL A 18 -14.07 -17.62 16.97
CA VAL A 18 -14.30 -16.17 17.05
C VAL A 18 -12.98 -15.40 16.94
N VAL A 19 -11.93 -15.81 17.67
CA VAL A 19 -10.61 -15.17 17.62
C VAL A 19 -10.03 -15.23 16.21
N ILE A 20 -10.10 -16.39 15.54
CA ILE A 20 -9.67 -16.54 14.14
C ILE A 20 -10.45 -15.61 13.22
N GLY A 21 -11.78 -15.55 13.37
CA GLY A 21 -12.63 -14.64 12.60
C GLY A 21 -12.27 -13.17 12.78
N VAL A 22 -12.01 -12.73 14.02
CA VAL A 22 -11.58 -11.37 14.33
C VAL A 22 -10.22 -11.06 13.71
N VAL A 23 -9.24 -11.96 13.84
CA VAL A 23 -7.90 -11.78 13.25
C VAL A 23 -7.98 -11.68 11.73
N VAL A 24 -8.71 -12.59 11.07
CA VAL A 24 -8.91 -12.56 9.62
C VAL A 24 -9.62 -11.27 9.19
N GLY A 25 -10.65 -10.85 9.92
CA GLY A 25 -11.37 -9.60 9.68
C GLY A 25 -10.45 -8.38 9.77
N ILE A 26 -9.62 -8.29 10.81
CA ILE A 26 -8.66 -7.20 10.99
C ILE A 26 -7.63 -7.17 9.85
N VAL A 27 -7.04 -8.31 9.50
CA VAL A 27 -6.08 -8.42 8.39
C VAL A 27 -6.71 -7.98 7.07
N PHE A 28 -7.96 -8.38 6.81
CA PHE A 28 -8.69 -7.99 5.62
C PHE A 28 -9.00 -6.48 5.60
N LEU A 29 -9.39 -5.91 6.75
CA LEU A 29 -9.66 -4.47 6.90
C LEU A 29 -8.42 -3.61 6.65
N VAL A 30 -7.24 -4.02 7.13
CA VAL A 30 -5.97 -3.31 6.86
C VAL A 30 -5.65 -3.34 5.36
N LYS A 31 -5.87 -4.49 4.70
CA LYS A 31 -5.58 -4.67 3.28
C LYS A 31 -6.57 -3.94 2.36
N ALA A 32 -7.83 -3.78 2.80
CA ALA A 32 -8.89 -3.12 2.03
C ALA A 32 -8.69 -1.60 1.90
N LYS A 33 -7.87 -0.96 2.75
CA LYS A 33 -7.60 0.47 2.68
C LYS A 33 -6.54 0.86 1.63
N SER A 34 -5.99 -0.10 0.89
CA SER A 34 -5.05 0.14 -0.21
C SER A 34 -5.75 0.24 -1.58
N LYS A 35 -6.94 0.85 -1.65
CA LYS A 35 -7.43 1.40 -2.91
C LYS A 35 -6.80 2.78 -3.05
N PRO A 36 -5.79 3.00 -3.92
CA PRO A 36 -5.35 4.35 -4.22
C PRO A 36 -6.55 5.05 -4.86
N ALA A 37 -7.22 5.89 -4.09
CA ALA A 37 -8.31 6.71 -4.59
C ALA A 37 -7.73 7.65 -5.65
N GLY A 38 -8.14 7.45 -6.90
CA GLY A 38 -8.00 8.48 -7.94
C GLY A 38 -6.57 8.87 -8.30
N GLN A 39 -5.65 7.93 -8.48
CA GLN A 39 -4.44 8.24 -9.24
C GLN A 39 -4.85 8.45 -10.70
N SER A 40 -5.04 9.71 -11.10
CA SER A 40 -4.71 10.10 -12.47
C SER A 40 -3.36 9.47 -12.76
N ALA A 41 -3.34 8.44 -13.61
CA ALA A 41 -2.11 7.74 -13.93
C ALA A 41 -1.20 8.75 -14.62
N VAL A 42 -0.31 9.37 -13.84
CA VAL A 42 0.69 10.29 -14.35
C VAL A 42 1.48 9.48 -15.36
N PRO A 43 1.50 9.87 -16.65
CA PRO A 43 2.11 9.04 -17.67
C PRO A 43 3.62 8.94 -17.42
N PRO A 44 4.26 7.82 -17.83
CA PRO A 44 5.69 7.69 -17.71
C PRO A 44 6.41 8.77 -18.54
N ALA A 45 7.10 9.71 -17.88
CA ALA A 45 7.72 10.86 -18.52
C ALA A 45 8.80 11.52 -17.64
N TRP A 46 9.49 12.50 -18.21
CA TRP A 46 10.45 13.34 -17.51
C TRP A 46 9.77 14.56 -16.92
N TYR A 47 9.89 14.75 -15.62
CA TYR A 47 9.27 15.83 -14.88
C TYR A 47 10.32 16.64 -14.10
N PRO A 48 10.05 17.91 -13.73
CA PRO A 48 10.92 18.69 -12.85
C PRO A 48 11.29 17.95 -11.56
N ASP A 49 12.58 17.96 -11.19
CA ASP A 49 13.00 17.47 -9.88
C ASP A 49 12.68 18.53 -8.80
N PRO A 50 11.93 18.21 -7.73
CA PRO A 50 11.66 19.15 -6.64
C PRO A 50 12.91 19.57 -5.86
N ALA A 51 13.96 18.74 -5.86
CA ALA A 51 15.20 19.02 -5.14
C ALA A 51 16.15 19.91 -5.95
N ASP A 52 16.09 19.84 -7.28
CA ASP A 52 16.94 20.62 -8.17
C ASP A 52 16.17 21.06 -9.44
N PRO A 53 15.85 22.36 -9.59
CA PRO A 53 15.10 22.86 -10.73
C PRO A 53 15.84 22.68 -12.08
N GLU A 54 17.16 22.54 -12.06
CA GLU A 54 17.99 22.30 -13.25
C GLU A 54 17.93 20.85 -13.73
N LEU A 55 17.28 19.96 -12.98
CA LEU A 55 17.14 18.55 -13.31
C LEU A 55 15.70 18.17 -13.67
N LEU A 56 15.62 17.15 -14.51
CA LEU A 56 14.41 16.38 -14.75
C LEU A 56 14.61 14.98 -14.18
N ARG A 57 13.63 14.48 -13.44
CA ARG A 57 13.59 13.12 -12.90
C ARG A 57 12.53 12.30 -13.63
N TYR A 58 12.82 11.02 -13.87
CA TYR A 58 11.91 10.15 -14.59
C TYR A 58 10.89 9.50 -13.64
N PHE A 59 9.60 9.66 -13.98
CA PHE A 59 8.49 8.94 -13.35
C PHE A 59 8.07 7.79 -14.27
N ASP A 60 7.97 6.57 -13.74
CA ASP A 60 7.67 5.36 -14.53
C ASP A 60 6.18 5.03 -14.66
N GLY A 61 5.31 5.92 -14.14
CA GLY A 61 3.86 5.71 -14.07
C GLY A 61 3.38 5.18 -12.72
N GLN A 62 4.28 4.71 -11.86
CA GLN A 62 3.98 4.20 -10.52
C GLN A 62 4.83 4.89 -9.45
N SER A 63 6.11 5.15 -9.73
CA SER A 63 7.09 5.69 -8.80
C SER A 63 8.13 6.58 -9.49
N TRP A 64 8.77 7.44 -8.70
CA TRP A 64 9.92 8.22 -9.15
C TRP A 64 11.17 7.35 -9.15
N THR A 65 11.77 7.15 -10.33
CA THR A 65 13.01 6.38 -10.48
C THR A 65 14.23 7.19 -10.03
N GLY A 66 15.41 6.58 -9.96
CA GLY A 66 16.68 7.28 -9.74
C GLY A 66 17.24 7.97 -10.99
N ALA A 67 16.59 7.86 -12.15
CA ALA A 67 17.09 8.44 -13.39
C ALA A 67 16.84 9.95 -13.43
N THR A 68 17.91 10.72 -13.59
CA THR A 68 17.88 12.19 -13.74
C THR A 68 18.58 12.61 -15.03
N ARG A 69 18.19 13.77 -15.57
CA ARG A 69 18.89 14.41 -16.70
C ARG A 69 18.85 15.94 -16.58
N PRO A 70 19.83 16.65 -17.16
CA PRO A 70 19.78 18.11 -17.22
C PRO A 70 18.52 18.60 -17.93
N ARG A 71 17.86 19.59 -17.36
CA ARG A 71 16.87 20.41 -18.05
C ARG A 71 17.67 21.28 -19.02
N ARG A 72 17.72 20.88 -20.30
CA ARG A 72 18.40 21.66 -21.34
C ARG A 72 17.90 23.11 -21.28
N ALA A 73 18.79 24.05 -20.93
CA ALA A 73 18.51 25.47 -21.07
C ALA A 73 18.21 25.75 -22.55
N PRO A 74 17.18 26.56 -22.88
CA PRO A 74 16.96 27.00 -24.26
C PRO A 74 18.26 27.61 -24.80
N PRO A 75 18.67 27.30 -26.05
CA PRO A 75 19.83 27.95 -26.63
C PRO A 75 19.54 29.44 -26.80
N GLY A 76 20.18 30.27 -25.97
CA GLY A 76 20.18 31.73 -26.06
C GLY A 76 19.08 32.41 -25.27
N SER A 77 19.43 32.86 -24.05
CA SER A 77 18.84 34.03 -23.39
C SER A 77 19.90 35.10 -23.29
#